data_AF-A0A317N6M9-F1
#
_entry.id   AF-A0A317N6M9-F1
#
_cell.length_a   1.000
_cell.length_b   1.000
_cell.length_c   1.000
_cell.angle_alpha   90.00
_cell.angle_beta   90.00
_cell.angle_gamma   90.00
#
_symmetry.space_group_name_H-M   'P 1'
#
loop_
_entity.id
_entity.type
_entity.pdbx_description
1 polymer ?
#
loop_
_entity_poly.entity_id
_entity_poly.type
_entity_poly.pdbx_seq_one_letter_code
_entity_poly.pdbx_strand_id
1 'polypeptide(L)'
;MLPDAVRTQLADELADAEETRVAVSPLVDRYPDIDVVDAYEIQLLNIQRRLKAGAKVVGHKVGLSSKAMQQMMGVDEPDYGHLLAE
;
A
#
# COMPACT_ATOMS: atom_id res chain seq x y z
N MET A 1 13.15 -6.73 2.00
CA MET A 1 12.99 -6.26 3.40
C MET A 1 13.73 -4.96 3.65
N LEU A 2 13.02 -3.86 3.43
CA LEU A 2 13.48 -2.50 3.69
C LEU A 2 13.57 -2.20 5.20
N PRO A 3 14.45 -1.28 5.63
CA PRO A 3 14.45 -0.78 7.00
C PRO A 3 13.12 -0.08 7.36
N ASP A 4 12.70 -0.15 8.62
CA ASP A 4 11.44 0.46 9.08
C ASP A 4 11.39 1.98 8.84
N ALA A 5 12.53 2.66 8.95
CA ALA A 5 12.64 4.08 8.63
C ALA A 5 12.32 4.36 7.16
N VAL A 6 12.74 3.47 6.24
CA VAL A 6 12.43 3.58 4.81
C VAL A 6 10.96 3.29 4.57
N ARG A 7 10.37 2.25 5.17
CA ARG A 7 8.92 1.99 5.06
C ARG A 7 8.09 3.17 5.54
N THR A 8 8.49 3.79 6.65
CA THR A 8 7.84 4.99 7.19
C THR A 8 7.91 6.15 6.21
N GLN A 9 9.09 6.40 5.63
CA GLN A 9 9.28 7.43 4.62
C GLN A 9 8.40 7.19 3.38
N LEU A 10 8.30 5.94 2.91
CA LEU A 10 7.49 5.62 1.74
C LEU A 10 5.98 5.72 2.03
N ALA A 11 5.57 5.40 3.25
CA ALA A 11 4.20 5.64 3.72
C ALA A 11 3.89 7.15 3.82
N ASP A 12 4.85 7.98 4.26
CA ASP A 12 4.73 9.45 4.24
C ASP A 12 4.52 9.96 2.81
N GLU A 13 5.39 9.53 1.89
CA GLU A 13 5.34 9.95 0.49
C GLU A 13 4.01 9.58 -0.18
N LEU A 14 3.46 8.39 0.08
CA LEU A 14 2.15 7.99 -0.44
C LEU A 14 0.99 8.76 0.22
N ALA A 15 1.08 9.10 1.51
CA ALA A 15 0.08 9.95 2.16
C ALA A 15 0.05 11.35 1.55
N ASP A 16 1.24 11.94 1.36
CA ASP A 16 1.40 13.26 0.76
C ASP A 16 0.88 13.27 -0.68
N ALA A 17 1.13 12.20 -1.45
CA ALA A 17 0.60 12.03 -2.80
C ALA A 17 -0.94 12.00 -2.83
N GLU A 18 -1.58 11.32 -1.86
CA GLU A 18 -3.04 11.28 -1.71
C GLU A 18 -3.60 12.68 -1.38
N GLU A 19 -2.99 13.40 -0.43
CA GLU A 19 -3.44 14.73 0.01
C GLU A 19 -3.26 15.79 -1.09
N THR A 20 -2.07 15.82 -1.70
CA THR A 20 -1.70 16.82 -2.72
C THR A 20 -2.24 16.49 -4.11
N ARG A 21 -2.68 15.26 -4.34
CA ARG A 21 -3.11 14.73 -5.65
C ARG A 21 -1.99 14.77 -6.70
N VAL A 22 -0.74 14.66 -6.25
CA VAL A 22 0.43 14.59 -7.12
C VAL A 22 0.98 13.18 -7.08
N ALA A 23 1.00 12.51 -8.23
CA ALA A 23 1.49 11.14 -8.33
C ALA A 23 3.01 11.07 -8.07
N VAL A 24 3.44 9.97 -7.45
CA VAL A 24 4.85 9.64 -7.24
C VAL A 24 5.29 8.59 -8.25
N SER A 25 6.59 8.56 -8.55
CA SER A 25 7.15 7.46 -9.36
C SER A 25 6.98 6.12 -8.63
N PRO A 26 6.79 4.99 -9.36
CA PRO A 26 6.64 3.68 -8.74
C PRO A 26 7.78 3.37 -7.76
N LEU A 27 7.43 2.88 -6.57
CA LEU A 27 8.42 2.62 -5.53
C LEU A 27 9.40 1.52 -5.93
N VAL A 28 8.94 0.52 -6.70
CA VAL A 28 9.75 -0.59 -7.22
C VAL A 28 10.90 -0.12 -8.13
N ASP A 29 10.74 1.03 -8.81
CA ASP A 29 11.78 1.59 -9.68
C ASP A 29 12.92 2.24 -8.87
N ARG A 30 12.60 2.68 -7.64
CA ARG A 30 13.51 3.39 -6.73
C ARG A 30 14.10 2.51 -5.65
N TYR A 31 13.41 1.44 -5.28
CA TYR A 31 13.77 0.50 -4.22
C TYR A 31 13.73 -0.93 -4.77
N PRO A 32 14.80 -1.38 -5.46
CA PRO A 32 14.82 -2.71 -6.10
C PRO A 32 14.64 -3.88 -5.12
N ASP A 33 14.95 -3.67 -3.84
CA ASP A 33 14.83 -4.67 -2.77
C ASP A 33 13.46 -4.65 -2.06
N ILE A 34 12.51 -3.84 -2.54
CA ILE A 34 11.15 -3.83 -2.00
C ILE A 34 10.45 -5.14 -2.36
N ASP A 35 9.84 -5.78 -1.38
CA ASP A 35 9.06 -6.99 -1.57
C ASP A 35 7.61 -6.81 -1.12
N VAL A 36 6.83 -7.88 -1.23
CA VAL A 36 5.40 -7.89 -0.86
C VAL A 36 5.18 -7.58 0.63
N VAL A 37 6.11 -8.00 1.51
CA VAL A 37 5.99 -7.72 2.94
C VAL A 37 6.19 -6.23 3.19
N ASP A 38 7.20 -5.63 2.56
CA ASP A 38 7.42 -4.19 2.61
C ASP A 38 6.20 -3.41 2.11
N ALA A 39 5.58 -3.85 1.01
CA ALA A 39 4.38 -3.21 0.46
C ALA A 39 3.20 -3.22 1.44
N TYR A 40 2.95 -4.35 2.12
CA TYR A 40 1.89 -4.44 3.11
C TYR A 40 2.19 -3.66 4.40
N GLU A 41 3.45 -3.63 4.85
CA GLU A 41 3.84 -2.81 6.01
C GLU A 41 3.67 -1.31 5.72
N ILE A 42 4.04 -0.86 4.52
CA ILE A 42 3.79 0.52 4.07
C ILE A 42 2.29 0.81 4.08
N GLN A 43 1.45 -0.07 3.51
CA GLN A 43 -0.01 0.08 3.57
C GLN A 43 -0.51 0.22 5.01
N LEU A 44 -0.06 -0.67 5.92
CA LEU A 44 -0.51 -0.69 7.31
C LEU A 44 -0.13 0.59 8.05
N LEU A 45 1.02 1.19 7.77
CA LEU A 45 1.41 2.49 8.35
C LEU A 45 0.42 3.60 7.98
N ASN A 46 -0.01 3.69 6.71
CA ASN A 46 -1.02 4.67 6.29
C ASN A 46 -2.39 4.39 6.92
N ILE A 47 -2.80 3.12 7.00
CA ILE A 47 -4.05 2.74 7.68
C ILE A 47 -4.02 3.13 9.16
N GLN A 48 -2.94 2.80 9.87
CA GLN A 48 -2.78 3.16 11.28
C GLN A 48 -2.87 4.67 11.52
N ARG A 49 -2.33 5.49 10.61
CA ARG A 49 -2.44 6.96 10.68
C ARG A 49 -3.90 7.41 10.58
N ARG A 50 -4.65 6.90 9.60
CA ARG A 50 -6.07 7.23 9.43
C ARG A 50 -6.91 6.77 10.61
N LEU A 51 -6.62 5.59 11.18
CA LEU A 51 -7.28 5.13 12.41
C LEU A 51 -7.00 6.03 13.60
N LYS A 52 -5.74 6.49 13.77
CA LYS A 52 -5.38 7.47 14.81
C LYS A 52 -6.07 8.82 14.62
N ALA A 53 -6.39 9.19 13.38
CA ALA A 53 -7.16 10.40 13.04
C ALA A 53 -8.69 10.23 13.21
N GLY A 54 -9.17 9.04 13.62
CA GLY A 54 -10.58 8.78 13.92
C GLY A 54 -11.33 7.96 12.88
N ALA A 55 -10.69 7.58 11.76
CA ALA A 55 -11.30 6.70 10.77
C ALA A 55 -11.58 5.31 11.37
N LYS A 56 -12.53 4.60 10.77
CA LYS A 56 -12.90 3.23 11.18
C LYS A 56 -12.75 2.26 10.01
N VAL A 57 -12.15 1.10 10.26
CA VAL A 57 -12.22 -0.02 9.29
C VAL A 57 -13.65 -0.52 9.23
N VAL A 58 -14.26 -0.43 8.04
CA VAL A 58 -15.63 -0.89 7.77
C VAL A 58 -15.68 -2.10 6.83
N GLY A 59 -14.51 -2.53 6.33
CA GLY A 59 -14.41 -3.72 5.50
C GLY A 59 -13.02 -3.88 4.90
N HIS A 60 -12.91 -4.87 4.01
CA HIS A 60 -11.72 -5.12 3.21
C HIS A 60 -12.12 -5.31 1.76
N LYS A 61 -11.25 -4.92 0.83
CA LYS A 61 -11.37 -5.27 -0.58
C LYS A 61 -10.37 -6.38 -0.88
N VAL A 62 -10.73 -7.27 -1.81
CA VAL A 62 -9.79 -8.16 -2.49
C VAL A 62 -9.67 -7.71 -3.94
N GLY A 63 -8.45 -7.50 -4.42
CA GLY A 63 -8.14 -7.18 -5.81
C GLY A 63 -7.32 -8.30 -6.45
N LEU A 64 -7.02 -8.16 -7.75
CA LEU A 64 -6.30 -9.18 -8.53
C LEU A 64 -6.88 -10.60 -8.37
N SER A 65 -8.21 -10.74 -8.26
CA SER A 65 -8.87 -12.04 -8.08
C SER A 65 -9.02 -12.85 -9.38
N SER A 66 -8.78 -12.22 -10.53
CA SER A 66 -8.78 -12.89 -11.84
C SER A 66 -7.43 -13.54 -12.11
N LYS A 67 -7.42 -14.85 -12.38
CA LYS A 67 -6.20 -15.58 -12.78
C LYS A 67 -5.50 -14.97 -14.01
N ALA A 68 -6.28 -14.47 -14.98
CA ALA A 68 -5.72 -13.83 -16.17
C ALA A 68 -4.99 -12.53 -15.82
N MET A 69 -5.55 -11.76 -14.87
CA MET A 69 -4.93 -10.53 -14.37
C MET A 69 -3.68 -10.83 -13.54
N GLN A 70 -3.72 -11.85 -12.68
CA GLN A 70 -2.58 -12.32 -11.90
C GLN A 70 -1.40 -12.70 -12.81
N GLN A 71 -1.65 -13.51 -13.84
CA GLN A 71 -0.65 -13.90 -14.84
C GLN A 71 -0.07 -12.69 -15.58
N MET A 72 -0.91 -11.74 -15.99
CA MET A 72 -0.47 -10.53 -16.67
C MET A 72 0.40 -9.63 -15.78
N MET A 73 0.08 -9.56 -14.48
CA MET A 73 0.81 -8.75 -13.49
C MET A 73 1.98 -9.49 -12.85
N GLY A 74 2.19 -10.77 -13.18
CA GLY A 74 3.29 -11.57 -12.63
C GLY A 74 3.15 -11.91 -11.14
N VAL A 75 1.92 -11.97 -10.62
CA VAL A 75 1.63 -12.38 -9.23
C VAL A 75 0.91 -13.73 -9.21
N ASP A 76 1.02 -14.46 -8.11
CA ASP A 76 0.43 -15.79 -7.91
C ASP A 76 -0.74 -15.81 -6.92
N GLU A 77 -1.01 -14.69 -6.25
CA GLU A 77 -2.13 -14.53 -5.33
C GLU A 77 -2.86 -13.17 -5.47
N PRO A 78 -4.13 -13.07 -5.03
CA PRO A 78 -4.84 -11.80 -4.92
C PRO A 78 -4.20 -10.82 -3.92
N ASP A 79 -4.47 -9.53 -4.08
CA ASP A 79 -4.13 -8.51 -3.07
C ASP A 79 -5.32 -8.20 -2.15
N TYR A 80 -5.06 -7.46 -1.07
CA TYR A 80 -6.11 -6.90 -0.25
C TYR A 80 -5.81 -5.47 0.23
N GLY A 81 -6.87 -4.74 0.60
CA GLY A 81 -6.77 -3.43 1.23
C GLY A 81 -7.91 -3.18 2.20
N HIS A 82 -7.81 -2.10 2.97
CA HIS A 82 -8.80 -1.73 3.99
C HIS A 82 -9.77 -0.68 3.45
N LEU A 83 -11.07 -0.85 3.75
CA LEU A 83 -12.09 0.15 3.49
C LEU A 83 -12.33 0.96 4.76
N LEU A 84 -12.23 2.28 4.66
CA LEU A 84 -12.34 3.18 5.79
C LEU A 84 -13.61 4.03 5.68
N ALA A 85 -14.25 4.28 6.81
CA ALA A 85 -15.25 5.33 6.98
C ALA A 85 -14.62 6.48 7.79
N GLU A 86 -14.83 7.71 7.32
CA GLU A 86 -14.38 8.97 7.91
C GLU A 86 -15.55 9.76 8.47
#